data_AF-A0A653J1M8-F1
#
_entry.id   AF-A0A653J1M8-F1
#
_cell.length_a   1.000
_cell.length_b   1.000
_cell.length_c   1.000
_cell.angle_alpha   90.00
_cell.angle_beta   90.00
_cell.angle_gamma   90.00
#
_symmetry.space_group_name_H-M   'P 1'
#
loop_
_entity.id
_entity.type
_entity.pdbx_description
1 polymer ?
#
loop_
_entity_poly.entity_id
_entity_poly.type
_entity_poly.pdbx_seq_one_letter_code
_entity_poly.pdbx_strand_id
1 'polypeptide(L)'
;MADDPCLFGAAAAPASKPNVGNDPSGHRSRLRQRLLEGNDDALRDHEVIELLLMQAVPRRDMKPVARTLIDRFGSLAAVLTADPRTLAAHPGMGEATAAALKIVVLAARRLARQKVREAPVIGSWQTLIDYLTIDMAHLTRERVRVLYLNR
;
A
#
# COMPACT_ATOMS: atom_id res chain seq x y z
N MET A 1 71.12 -33.94 -9.13
CA MET A 1 70.38 -33.03 -10.01
C MET A 1 69.06 -32.74 -9.32
N ALA A 2 69.09 -31.74 -8.44
CA ALA A 2 67.93 -31.09 -7.90
C ALA A 2 67.47 -30.05 -8.93
N ASP A 3 66.18 -29.97 -9.19
CA ASP A 3 65.35 -28.81 -8.79
C ASP A 3 64.05 -28.88 -9.58
N ASP A 4 62.98 -29.05 -8.81
CA ASP A 4 61.59 -29.03 -9.24
C ASP A 4 61.04 -27.65 -8.85
N PRO A 5 60.86 -26.71 -9.79
CA PRO A 5 60.34 -25.39 -9.45
C PRO A 5 58.94 -25.25 -10.02
N CYS A 6 57.95 -25.22 -9.14
CA CYS A 6 56.98 -24.12 -9.10
C CYS A 6 56.07 -24.27 -7.87
N LEU A 7 56.62 -23.77 -6.77
CA LEU A 7 55.98 -23.45 -5.49
C LEU A 7 55.17 -22.15 -5.59
N PHE A 8 54.11 -22.05 -6.40
CA PHE A 8 53.17 -20.93 -6.25
C PHE A 8 51.74 -21.36 -6.56
N GLY A 9 50.97 -21.60 -5.49
CA GLY A 9 49.52 -21.77 -5.56
C GLY A 9 48.86 -20.50 -6.07
N ALA A 10 48.07 -20.62 -7.13
CA ALA A 10 47.18 -19.57 -7.59
C ALA A 10 46.02 -19.46 -6.59
N ALA A 11 46.20 -18.67 -5.53
CA ALA A 11 45.11 -18.23 -4.70
C ALA A 11 44.18 -17.37 -5.57
N ALA A 12 43.02 -17.93 -5.92
CA ALA A 12 41.96 -17.22 -6.60
C ALA A 12 41.61 -15.97 -5.78
N ALA A 13 41.82 -14.80 -6.39
CA ALA A 13 41.39 -13.53 -5.82
C ALA A 13 39.89 -13.62 -5.48
N PRO A 14 39.46 -13.16 -4.29
CA PRO A 14 38.05 -13.20 -3.96
C PRO A 14 37.29 -12.35 -4.97
N ALA A 15 36.35 -12.98 -5.68
CA ALA A 15 35.44 -12.29 -6.58
C ALA A 15 34.80 -11.13 -5.83
N SER A 16 35.03 -9.90 -6.33
CA SER A 16 34.38 -8.70 -5.81
C SER A 16 32.87 -8.93 -5.83
N LYS A 17 32.24 -8.91 -4.65
CA LYS A 17 30.77 -8.99 -4.54
C LYS A 17 30.17 -7.96 -5.50
N PRO A 18 29.27 -8.35 -6.42
CA PRO A 18 28.66 -7.38 -7.31
C PRO A 18 27.97 -6.33 -6.45
N ASN A 19 28.19 -5.07 -6.76
CA ASN A 19 27.54 -3.96 -6.06
C ASN A 19 26.04 -3.98 -6.43
N VAL A 20 25.24 -4.76 -5.70
CA VAL A 20 23.80 -5.03 -5.95
C VAL A 20 22.90 -3.81 -5.64
N GLY A 21 23.47 -2.60 -5.58
CA GLY A 21 22.79 -1.40 -5.14
C GLY A 21 21.95 -0.71 -6.20
N ASN A 22 22.19 -0.92 -7.50
CA ASN A 22 21.75 0.07 -8.51
C ASN A 22 21.12 -0.49 -9.79
N ASP A 23 20.63 -1.74 -9.79
CA ASP A 23 19.81 -2.24 -10.91
C ASP A 23 18.32 -1.90 -10.68
N PRO A 24 17.72 -0.98 -11.48
CA PRO A 24 16.32 -0.61 -11.36
C PRO A 24 15.37 -1.79 -11.63
N SER A 25 15.80 -2.75 -12.45
CA SER A 25 15.03 -3.96 -12.77
C SER A 25 15.02 -4.92 -11.57
N GLY A 26 16.19 -5.19 -10.99
CA GLY A 26 16.33 -6.01 -9.80
C GLY A 26 15.60 -5.45 -8.57
N HIS A 27 15.60 -4.13 -8.37
CA HIS A 27 14.87 -3.52 -7.25
C HIS A 27 13.36 -3.76 -7.33
N ARG A 28 12.77 -3.51 -8.50
CA ARG A 28 11.34 -3.74 -8.76
C ARG A 28 10.93 -5.19 -8.49
N SER A 29 11.73 -6.14 -8.96
CA SER A 29 11.46 -7.58 -8.75
C SER A 29 11.53 -7.97 -7.28
N ARG A 30 12.53 -7.46 -6.53
CA ARG A 30 12.64 -7.71 -5.08
C ARG A 30 11.47 -7.13 -4.28
N LEU A 31 10.99 -5.94 -4.64
CA LEU A 31 9.81 -5.35 -3.98
C LEU A 31 8.55 -6.17 -4.24
N ARG A 32 8.33 -6.63 -5.48
CA ARG A 32 7.20 -7.52 -5.79
C ARG A 32 7.29 -8.85 -5.05
N GLN A 33 8.48 -9.44 -4.98
CA GLN A 33 8.68 -10.69 -4.27
C GLN A 33 8.32 -10.53 -2.78
N ARG A 34 8.86 -9.49 -2.12
CA ARG A 34 8.52 -9.16 -0.73
C ARG A 34 7.02 -8.93 -0.52
N LEU A 35 6.34 -8.26 -1.45
CA LEU A 35 4.90 -8.05 -1.38
C LEU A 35 4.10 -9.36 -1.43
N LEU A 36 4.52 -10.32 -2.28
CA LEU A 36 3.77 -11.55 -2.52
C LEU A 36 4.08 -12.65 -1.48
N GLU A 37 5.31 -12.70 -0.98
CA GLU A 37 5.77 -13.73 -0.04
C GLU A 37 5.71 -13.26 1.42
N GLY A 38 5.70 -11.95 1.65
CA GLY A 38 5.71 -11.36 2.98
C GLY A 38 4.32 -11.14 3.58
N ASN A 39 4.31 -10.68 4.83
CA ASN A 39 3.11 -10.28 5.58
C ASN A 39 2.88 -8.75 5.49
N ASP A 40 1.96 -8.22 6.30
CA ASP A 40 1.59 -6.79 6.28
C ASP A 40 2.79 -5.84 6.51
N ASP A 41 3.84 -6.30 7.20
CA ASP A 41 5.05 -5.52 7.49
C ASP A 41 6.17 -5.69 6.45
N ALA A 42 5.88 -6.42 5.35
CA ALA A 42 6.90 -6.76 4.36
C ALA A 42 7.43 -5.55 3.60
N LEU A 43 6.65 -4.47 3.49
CA LEU A 43 7.01 -3.21 2.84
C LEU A 43 6.83 -2.02 3.78
N ARG A 44 7.76 -1.07 3.73
CA ARG A 44 7.59 0.22 4.40
C ARG A 44 6.62 1.10 3.62
N ASP A 45 6.00 2.07 4.29
CA ASP A 45 5.06 3.04 3.68
C ASP A 45 5.53 3.64 2.34
N HIS A 46 6.77 4.11 2.28
CA HIS A 46 7.33 4.67 1.04
C HIS A 46 7.57 3.60 -0.03
N GLU A 47 7.87 2.34 0.33
CA GLU A 47 8.04 1.24 -0.62
C GLU A 47 6.69 0.83 -1.24
N VAL A 48 5.60 0.92 -0.45
CA VAL A 48 4.23 0.75 -0.97
C VAL A 48 3.91 1.81 -2.02
N ILE A 49 4.17 3.09 -1.73
CA ILE A 49 3.94 4.18 -2.67
C ILE A 49 4.82 4.01 -3.92
N GLU A 50 6.10 3.71 -3.74
CA GLU A 50 7.05 3.48 -4.83
C GLU A 50 6.53 2.41 -5.80
N LEU A 51 6.11 1.25 -5.26
CA LEU A 51 5.65 0.14 -6.08
C LEU A 51 4.37 0.48 -6.86
N LEU A 52 3.44 1.24 -6.25
CA LEU A 52 2.23 1.74 -6.90
C LEU A 52 2.55 2.70 -8.06
N LEU A 53 3.44 3.66 -7.82
CA LEU A 53 3.85 4.63 -8.84
C LEU A 53 4.59 3.97 -10.00
N MET A 54 5.38 2.92 -9.73
CA MET A 54 6.07 2.13 -10.75
C MET A 54 5.14 1.31 -11.64
N GLN A 55 3.89 1.06 -11.22
CA GLN A 55 2.87 0.48 -12.11
C GLN A 55 2.32 1.52 -13.09
N ALA A 56 2.23 2.78 -12.66
CA ALA A 56 1.71 3.87 -13.49
C ALA A 56 2.74 4.41 -14.48
N VAL A 57 4.02 4.46 -14.08
CA VAL A 57 5.11 5.02 -14.90
C VAL A 57 6.23 3.99 -15.05
N PRO A 58 6.34 3.33 -16.21
CA PRO A 58 7.38 2.34 -16.43
C PRO A 58 8.77 3.00 -16.55
N ARG A 59 9.81 2.26 -16.14
CA ARG A 59 11.23 2.60 -16.36
C ARG A 59 11.72 3.92 -15.73
N ARG A 60 11.00 4.46 -14.76
CA ARG A 60 11.42 5.62 -13.95
C ARG A 60 11.68 5.20 -12.50
N ASP A 61 12.74 5.75 -11.91
CA ASP A 61 12.99 5.62 -10.47
C ASP A 61 11.97 6.46 -9.70
N MET A 62 11.12 5.80 -8.92
CA MET A 62 10.07 6.42 -8.12
C MET A 62 10.40 6.43 -6.63
N LYS A 63 11.52 5.85 -6.22
CA LYS A 63 11.96 5.87 -4.83
C LYS A 63 12.11 7.28 -4.27
N PRO A 64 12.71 8.26 -5.00
CA PRO A 64 12.81 9.63 -4.48
C PRO A 64 11.42 10.26 -4.31
N VAL A 65 10.53 10.10 -5.30
CA VAL A 65 9.18 10.66 -5.29
C VAL A 65 8.36 10.09 -4.14
N ALA A 66 8.46 8.78 -3.88
CA ALA A 66 7.74 8.14 -2.79
C ALA A 66 8.18 8.69 -1.42
N ARG A 67 9.49 8.95 -1.23
CA ARG A 67 10.00 9.54 0.01
C ARG A 67 9.53 10.99 0.16
N THR A 68 9.61 11.81 -0.89
CA THR A 68 9.15 13.22 -0.82
C THR A 68 7.65 13.34 -0.58
N LEU A 69 6.85 12.36 -1.02
CA LEU A 69 5.44 12.27 -0.68
C LEU A 69 5.23 11.98 0.81
N ILE A 70 5.95 11.02 1.39
CA ILE A 70 5.88 10.76 2.83
C ILE A 70 6.34 11.98 3.62
N ASP A 71 7.44 12.62 3.24
CA ASP A 71 7.97 13.79 3.95
C ASP A 71 6.97 14.97 3.90
N ARG A 72 6.27 15.15 2.78
CA ARG A 72 5.29 16.24 2.60
C ARG A 72 3.96 15.98 3.31
N PHE A 73 3.44 14.76 3.24
CA PHE A 73 2.09 14.44 3.71
C PHE A 73 2.08 13.74 5.08
N GLY A 74 3.22 13.23 5.54
CA GLY A 74 3.44 12.70 6.88
C GLY A 74 3.22 11.20 7.05
N SER A 75 2.34 10.57 6.27
CA SER A 75 2.06 9.12 6.36
C SER A 75 1.52 8.54 5.06
N LEU A 76 1.58 7.21 4.91
CA LEU A 76 0.93 6.51 3.79
C LEU A 76 -0.55 6.87 3.66
N ALA A 77 -1.28 6.88 4.78
CA ALA A 77 -2.70 7.24 4.80
C ALA A 77 -2.93 8.68 4.31
N ALA A 78 -2.09 9.63 4.73
CA ALA A 78 -2.18 11.02 4.30
C ALA A 78 -1.89 11.17 2.79
N VAL A 79 -0.88 10.48 2.26
CA VAL A 79 -0.60 10.46 0.81
C VAL A 79 -1.77 9.90 0.02
N LEU A 80 -2.31 8.75 0.44
CA LEU A 80 -3.41 8.07 -0.26
C LEU A 80 -4.71 8.88 -0.22
N THR A 81 -4.95 9.66 0.83
CA THR A 81 -6.18 10.45 1.00
C THR A 81 -6.08 11.89 0.51
N ALA A 82 -4.88 12.43 0.28
CA ALA A 82 -4.64 13.80 -0.20
C ALA A 82 -5.42 14.17 -1.47
N ASP A 83 -5.81 15.42 -1.65
CA ASP A 83 -6.55 15.86 -2.84
C ASP A 83 -5.81 15.50 -4.16
N PRO A 84 -6.50 14.95 -5.19
CA PRO A 84 -5.85 14.52 -6.43
C PRO A 84 -5.10 15.63 -7.18
N ARG A 85 -5.61 16.88 -7.15
CA ARG A 85 -4.94 18.01 -7.81
C ARG A 85 -3.66 18.37 -7.06
N THR A 86 -3.70 18.32 -5.73
CA THR A 86 -2.55 18.53 -4.86
C THR A 86 -1.47 17.47 -5.07
N LEU A 87 -1.85 16.20 -5.26
CA LEU A 87 -0.93 15.11 -5.60
C LEU A 87 -0.34 15.30 -7.00
N ALA A 88 -1.15 15.62 -8.01
CA ALA A 88 -0.70 15.82 -9.38
C ALA A 88 0.24 17.02 -9.52
N ALA A 89 0.10 18.04 -8.67
CA ALA A 89 0.99 19.20 -8.62
C ALA A 89 2.32 18.94 -7.88
N HIS A 90 2.52 17.77 -7.25
CA HIS A 90 3.78 17.44 -6.59
C HIS A 90 4.89 17.16 -7.63
N PRO A 91 6.13 17.62 -7.41
CA PRO A 91 7.23 17.37 -8.36
C PRO A 91 7.43 15.88 -8.67
N GLY A 92 7.46 15.51 -9.95
CA GLY A 92 7.57 14.12 -10.37
C GLY A 92 6.25 13.33 -10.40
N MET A 93 5.13 13.98 -10.07
CA MET A 93 3.78 13.45 -10.22
C MET A 93 3.08 14.09 -11.44
N GLY A 94 2.03 13.41 -11.89
CA GLY A 94 1.04 13.90 -12.84
C GLY A 94 -0.29 13.18 -12.64
N GLU A 95 -1.20 13.32 -13.61
CA GLU A 95 -2.55 12.74 -13.53
C GLU A 95 -2.52 11.21 -13.37
N ALA A 96 -1.73 10.51 -14.19
CA ALA A 96 -1.64 9.04 -14.17
C ALA A 96 -1.17 8.50 -12.81
N THR A 97 -0.14 9.11 -12.21
CA THR A 97 0.37 8.71 -10.89
C THR A 97 -0.60 9.06 -9.77
N ALA A 98 -1.30 10.19 -9.86
CA ALA A 98 -2.33 10.54 -8.89
C ALA A 98 -3.51 9.55 -8.97
N ALA A 99 -3.95 9.20 -10.17
CA ALA A 99 -5.00 8.20 -10.40
C ALA A 99 -4.59 6.82 -9.87
N ALA A 100 -3.33 6.41 -10.05
CA ALA A 100 -2.80 5.15 -9.54
C ALA A 100 -2.84 5.05 -8.00
N LEU A 101 -2.65 6.15 -7.27
CA LEU A 101 -2.85 6.16 -5.82
C LEU A 101 -4.34 6.13 -5.46
N LYS A 102 -5.18 6.85 -6.21
CA LYS A 102 -6.62 6.97 -5.93
C LYS A 102 -7.40 5.69 -6.19
N ILE A 103 -7.01 4.90 -7.19
CA ILE A 103 -7.69 3.63 -7.49
C ILE A 103 -7.55 2.63 -6.32
N VAL A 104 -6.42 2.64 -5.61
CA VAL A 104 -6.20 1.78 -4.43
C VAL A 104 -7.15 2.17 -3.30
N VAL A 105 -7.31 3.47 -3.03
CA VAL A 105 -8.26 3.94 -2.01
C VAL A 105 -9.70 3.61 -2.38
N LEU A 106 -10.06 3.74 -3.66
CA LEU A 106 -11.38 3.34 -4.14
C LEU A 106 -11.61 1.83 -3.92
N ALA A 107 -10.63 0.98 -4.26
CA ALA A 107 -10.69 -0.45 -4.05
C ALA A 107 -10.82 -0.81 -2.56
N ALA A 108 -9.97 -0.22 -1.69
CA ALA A 108 -10.03 -0.42 -0.25
C ALA A 108 -11.38 0.01 0.34
N ARG A 109 -11.93 1.15 -0.09
CA ARG A 109 -13.27 1.62 0.32
C ARG A 109 -14.39 0.70 -0.15
N ARG A 110 -14.26 0.06 -1.32
CA ARG A 110 -15.24 -0.92 -1.82
C ARG A 110 -15.16 -2.22 -1.01
N LEU A 111 -13.95 -2.70 -0.74
CA LEU A 111 -13.70 -3.89 0.09
C LEU A 111 -14.25 -3.71 1.51
N ALA A 112 -13.96 -2.57 2.14
CA ALA A 112 -14.47 -2.27 3.48
C ALA A 112 -16.00 -2.21 3.51
N ARG A 113 -16.62 -1.59 2.48
CA ARG A 113 -18.08 -1.56 2.35
C ARG A 113 -18.70 -2.94 2.12
N GLN A 114 -18.03 -3.83 1.39
CA GLN A 114 -18.50 -5.20 1.20
C GLN A 114 -18.53 -5.95 2.53
N LYS A 115 -17.47 -5.86 3.34
CA LYS A 115 -17.45 -6.44 4.69
C LYS A 115 -18.56 -5.92 5.60
N VAL A 116 -18.89 -4.63 5.50
CA VAL A 116 -20.02 -4.02 6.26
C VAL A 116 -21.38 -4.47 5.74
N ARG A 117 -21.52 -4.77 4.45
CA ARG A 117 -22.74 -5.32 3.86
C ARG A 117 -22.96 -6.80 4.22
N GLU A 118 -21.87 -7.56 4.36
CA GLU A 118 -21.89 -8.98 4.71
C GLU A 118 -21.93 -9.22 6.24
N ALA A 119 -21.51 -8.23 7.04
CA ALA A 119 -21.70 -8.24 8.47
C ALA A 119 -23.14 -7.83 8.80
N PRO A 120 -23.85 -8.53 9.70
CA PRO A 120 -25.14 -8.06 10.15
C PRO A 120 -24.90 -6.75 10.93
N VAL A 121 -25.23 -5.62 10.30
CA VAL A 121 -25.16 -4.26 10.88
C VAL A 121 -25.98 -4.17 12.18
N ILE A 122 -26.92 -5.11 12.35
CA ILE A 122 -27.61 -5.39 13.59
C ILE A 122 -27.61 -6.92 13.77
N GLY A 123 -26.57 -7.42 14.44
CA GLY A 123 -26.33 -8.87 14.64
C GLY A 123 -27.33 -9.59 15.53
N SER A 124 -28.19 -8.85 16.24
CA SER A 124 -29.18 -9.41 17.14
C SER A 124 -30.44 -8.55 17.21
N TRP A 125 -31.58 -9.19 17.48
CA TRP A 125 -32.84 -8.50 17.76
C TRP A 125 -32.70 -7.49 18.91
N GLN A 126 -31.90 -7.81 19.93
CA GLN A 126 -31.66 -6.92 21.06
C GLN A 126 -30.95 -5.63 20.63
N THR A 127 -29.90 -5.74 19.81
CA THR A 127 -29.19 -4.58 19.26
C THR A 127 -30.09 -3.70 18.39
N LEU A 128 -31.08 -4.28 17.70
CA LEU A 128 -32.07 -3.52 16.95
C LEU A 128 -32.95 -2.67 17.87
N ILE A 129 -33.49 -3.31 18.91
CA ILE A 129 -34.35 -2.66 19.90
C ILE A 129 -33.57 -1.56 20.60
N ASP A 130 -32.36 -1.84 21.07
CA ASP A 130 -31.53 -0.85 21.77
C ASP A 130 -31.25 0.38 20.89
N TYR A 131 -30.90 0.17 19.61
CA TYR A 131 -30.70 1.25 18.65
C TYR A 131 -31.98 2.09 18.44
N LEU A 132 -33.12 1.43 18.20
CA LEU A 132 -34.39 2.09 17.98
C LEU A 132 -34.87 2.84 19.23
N THR A 133 -34.65 2.27 20.42
CA THR A 133 -34.98 2.90 21.69
C THR A 133 -34.15 4.15 21.90
N ILE A 134 -32.82 4.10 21.70
CA ILE A 134 -31.95 5.29 21.83
C ILE A 134 -32.38 6.38 20.85
N ASP A 135 -32.58 6.02 19.58
CA ASP A 135 -32.85 7.00 18.53
C ASP A 135 -34.29 7.58 18.59
N MET A 136 -35.24 6.85 19.18
CA MET A 136 -36.65 7.30 19.27
C MET A 136 -37.08 7.78 20.66
N ALA A 137 -36.30 7.55 21.73
CA ALA A 137 -36.69 7.83 23.11
C ALA A 137 -37.13 9.27 23.38
N HIS A 138 -36.66 10.24 22.58
CA HIS A 138 -36.91 11.67 22.80
C HIS A 138 -37.71 12.34 21.67
N LEU A 139 -38.26 11.56 20.73
CA LEU A 139 -39.04 12.11 19.64
C LEU A 139 -40.48 12.37 20.10
N THR A 140 -40.91 13.62 19.99
CA THR A 140 -42.27 14.07 20.35
C THR A 140 -43.30 13.90 19.25
N ARG A 141 -42.90 13.33 18.10
CA ARG A 141 -43.77 13.04 16.94
C ARG A 141 -43.57 11.62 16.49
N GLU A 142 -44.67 10.92 16.23
CA GLU A 142 -44.64 9.54 15.75
C GLU A 142 -43.89 9.42 14.42
N ARG A 143 -43.05 8.37 14.31
CA ARG A 143 -42.34 8.01 13.09
C ARG A 143 -42.49 6.51 12.86
N VAL A 144 -43.06 6.14 11.71
CA VAL A 144 -43.03 4.75 11.24
C VAL A 144 -41.75 4.54 10.44
N ARG A 145 -40.97 3.52 10.79
CA ARG A 145 -39.75 3.14 10.08
C ARG A 145 -39.87 1.73 9.56
N VAL A 146 -39.56 1.55 8.27
CA VAL A 146 -39.48 0.23 7.63
C VAL A 146 -38.01 -0.13 7.52
N LEU A 147 -37.63 -1.24 8.17
CA LEU A 147 -36.28 -1.78 8.16
C LEU A 147 -36.28 -3.09 7.39
N TYR A 148 -35.46 -3.17 6.35
CA TYR A 148 -35.24 -4.40 5.60
C TYR A 148 -34.05 -5.15 6.23
N LEU A 149 -34.35 -6.17 7.02
CA LEU A 149 -33.36 -6.98 7.74
C LEU A 149 -33.03 -8.28 6.99
N ASN A 150 -33.12 -8.24 5.66
CA ASN A 150 -32.87 -9.42 4.84
C ASN A 150 -31.40 -9.84 4.93
N ARG A 151 -31.19 -11.16 4.87
CA ARG A 151 -29.87 -11.79 4.76
C ARG A 151 -29.29 -11.65 3.36
#